data_AF-A0AAE1W357-F1
#
_entry.id   AF-A0AAE1W357-F1
#
_cell.length_a   1.000
_cell.length_b   1.000
_cell.length_c   1.000
_cell.angle_alpha   90.00
_cell.angle_beta   90.00
_cell.angle_gamma   90.00
#
_symmetry.space_group_name_H-M   'P 1'
#
loop_
_entity.id
_entity.type
_entity.pdbx_description
1 polymer ?
#
loop_
_entity_poly.entity_id
_entity_poly.type
_entity_poly.pdbx_seq_one_letter_code
_entity_poly.pdbx_strand_id
1 'polypeptide(L)'
;MIQVIRPEPTDTDPKTVKVAQWIEQDQIGQGAISSAISNTLFDIYRSDSYTAKSLWDELDRKYNTENQGLEKYFVSMFMRYQMAEGRPVTEQTHEIINLEHALFDVEMKFPQNFLSCP
;
A
#
# COMPACT_ATOMS: atom_id res chain seq x y z
N MET A 1 -15.15 -3.81 5.39
CA MET A 1 -13.93 -3.32 6.04
C MET A 1 -14.23 -3.13 7.51
N ILE A 2 -13.55 -3.85 8.41
CA ILE A 2 -13.72 -3.65 9.85
C ILE A 2 -13.10 -2.30 10.16
N GLN A 3 -13.94 -1.31 10.44
CA GLN A 3 -13.48 -0.07 11.06
C GLN A 3 -12.90 -0.47 12.42
N VAL A 4 -11.58 -0.45 12.56
CA VAL A 4 -10.93 -0.62 13.86
C VAL A 4 -11.25 0.66 14.63
N ILE A 5 -12.34 0.63 15.39
CA ILE A 5 -12.76 1.75 16.22
C ILE A 5 -11.82 1.79 17.43
N ARG A 6 -11.37 3.01 17.79
CA ARG A 6 -10.58 3.24 18.99
C ARG A 6 -11.31 2.62 20.20
N PRO A 7 -10.70 1.66 20.91
CA PRO A 7 -11.35 1.01 22.05
C PRO A 7 -11.54 2.03 23.17
N GLU A 8 -12.70 2.01 23.83
CA GLU A 8 -12.93 2.84 25.02
C GLU A 8 -12.29 2.19 26.26
N PRO A 9 -11.67 2.98 27.16
CA PRO A 9 -11.12 2.46 28.40
C PRO A 9 -12.26 2.10 29.37
N THR A 10 -12.47 0.81 29.62
CA THR A 10 -13.32 0.33 30.72
C THR A 10 -12.46 0.15 31.98
N ASP A 11 -12.87 0.72 33.10
CA ASP A 11 -12.20 0.56 34.39
C ASP A 11 -12.20 -0.92 34.82
N THR A 12 -11.07 -1.40 35.36
CA THR A 12 -10.82 -2.73 35.99
C THR A 12 -10.27 -3.87 35.11
N ASP A 13 -8.95 -3.95 34.86
CA ASP A 13 -8.08 -5.16 34.61
C ASP A 13 -6.70 -4.72 34.04
N PRO A 14 -5.54 -5.35 34.28
CA PRO A 14 -4.26 -5.12 33.56
C PRO A 14 -4.31 -5.00 32.02
N LYS A 15 -5.42 -5.38 31.38
CA LYS A 15 -5.72 -5.09 29.97
C LYS A 15 -5.89 -3.58 29.70
N THR A 16 -6.31 -2.79 30.67
CA THR A 16 -6.54 -1.34 30.53
C THR A 16 -5.26 -0.55 30.26
N VAL A 17 -4.13 -0.97 30.84
CA VAL A 17 -2.82 -0.33 30.61
C VAL A 17 -2.37 -0.51 29.16
N LYS A 18 -2.54 -1.72 28.60
CA LYS A 18 -2.21 -1.99 27.19
C LYS A 18 -3.13 -1.23 26.23
N VAL A 19 -4.42 -1.11 26.57
CA VAL A 19 -5.39 -0.33 25.81
C VAL A 19 -5.03 1.16 25.84
N ALA A 20 -4.70 1.71 27.00
CA ALA A 20 -4.28 3.10 27.15
C ALA A 20 -3.01 3.41 26.34
N GLN A 21 -2.00 2.52 26.40
CA GLN A 21 -0.79 2.64 25.60
C GLN A 21 -1.10 2.59 24.09
N TRP A 22 -2.00 1.71 23.65
CA TRP A 22 -2.40 1.65 22.25
C TRP A 22 -3.08 2.95 21.81
N ILE A 23 -3.97 3.51 22.62
CA ILE A 23 -4.66 4.77 22.33
C ILE A 23 -3.66 5.92 22.21
N GLU A 24 -2.69 6.00 23.12
CA GLU A 24 -1.63 7.01 23.08
C GLU A 24 -0.80 6.91 21.79
N GLN A 25 -0.37 5.70 21.43
CA GLN A 25 0.38 5.47 20.18
C GLN A 25 -0.45 5.79 18.93
N ASP A 26 -1.73 5.44 18.93
CA ASP A 26 -2.67 5.77 17.84
C ASP A 26 -2.84 7.30 17.70
N GLN A 27 -2.98 8.03 18.81
CA GLN A 27 -3.06 9.50 18.80
C GLN A 27 -1.77 10.15 18.28
N ILE A 28 -0.61 9.64 18.71
CA ILE A 28 0.70 10.11 18.21
C ILE A 28 0.80 9.88 16.70
N GLY A 29 0.45 8.68 16.22
CA GLY A 29 0.46 8.35 14.80
C GLY A 29 -0.49 9.23 13.98
N GLN A 30 -1.70 9.47 14.48
CA GLN A 30 -2.68 10.36 13.84
C GLN A 30 -2.16 11.80 13.75
N GLY A 31 -1.52 12.30 14.81
CA GLY A 31 -0.89 13.63 14.82
C GLY A 31 0.26 13.74 13.82
N ALA A 32 1.09 12.70 13.69
CA ALA A 32 2.18 12.66 12.72
C ALA A 32 1.67 12.64 11.27
N ILE A 33 0.64 11.87 10.97
CA ILE A 33 0.01 11.87 9.63
C ILE A 33 -0.59 13.25 9.35
N SER A 34 -1.30 13.81 10.32
CA SER A 34 -1.96 15.11 10.21
C SER A 34 -0.98 16.26 9.96
N SER A 35 0.22 16.19 10.53
CA SER A 35 1.26 17.22 10.31
C SER A 35 1.99 17.07 8.98
N ALA A 36 1.94 15.89 8.36
CA ALA A 36 2.57 15.60 7.08
C ALA A 36 1.66 15.93 5.87
N ILE A 37 0.34 15.97 6.06
CA ILE A 37 -0.62 16.28 4.99
C ILE A 37 -0.84 17.80 4.82
N SER A 38 -1.28 18.22 3.64
CA SER A 38 -1.60 19.63 3.37
C SER A 38 -2.83 20.10 4.14
N ASN A 39 -2.93 21.41 4.40
CA ASN A 39 -4.07 22.01 5.12
C ASN A 39 -5.42 21.63 4.48
N THR A 40 -5.51 21.59 3.15
CA THR A 40 -6.73 21.19 2.43
C THR A 40 -7.15 19.75 2.73
N LEU A 41 -6.19 18.83 2.82
CA LEU A 41 -6.46 17.44 3.19
C LEU A 41 -6.77 17.32 4.68
N PHE A 42 -6.06 18.06 5.52
CA PHE A 42 -6.33 18.11 6.96
C PHE A 42 -7.78 18.50 7.24
N ASP A 43 -8.31 19.55 6.62
CA ASP A 43 -9.71 19.98 6.81
C ASP A 43 -10.73 18.88 6.46
N ILE A 44 -10.42 18.03 5.49
CA ILE A 44 -11.26 16.91 5.06
C ILE A 44 -11.14 15.72 6.03
N TYR A 45 -9.94 15.45 6.53
CA TYR A 45 -9.60 14.22 7.25
C TYR A 45 -9.40 14.39 8.76
N ARG A 46 -9.56 15.60 9.33
CA ARG A 46 -9.34 15.86 10.78
C ARG A 46 -10.33 15.20 11.74
N SER A 47 -11.22 14.33 11.26
CA SER A 47 -12.23 13.69 12.11
C SER A 47 -11.56 12.80 13.17
N ASP A 48 -11.98 12.95 14.41
CA ASP A 48 -11.55 12.11 15.54
C ASP A 48 -12.02 10.65 15.42
N SER A 49 -12.87 10.35 14.43
CA SER A 49 -13.34 9.00 14.12
C SER A 49 -12.27 8.10 13.50
N TYR A 50 -11.18 8.66 12.95
CA TYR A 50 -10.12 7.88 12.34
C TYR A 50 -9.11 7.39 13.39
N THR A 51 -8.73 6.12 13.30
CA THR A 51 -7.44 5.67 13.84
C THR A 51 -6.32 6.06 12.89
N ALA A 52 -5.09 6.16 13.38
CA ALA A 52 -3.92 6.47 12.55
C ALA A 52 -3.83 5.52 11.35
N LYS A 53 -4.09 4.23 11.57
CA LYS A 53 -4.10 3.22 10.52
C LYS A 53 -5.19 3.47 9.47
N SER A 54 -6.44 3.67 9.90
CA SER A 54 -7.54 3.91 8.97
C SER A 54 -7.38 5.20 8.17
N LEU A 55 -6.78 6.23 8.79
CA LEU A 55 -6.45 7.49 8.11
C LEU A 55 -5.39 7.25 7.04
N TRP A 56 -4.30 6.54 7.40
CA TRP A 56 -3.24 6.18 6.45
C TRP A 56 -3.79 5.35 5.29
N ASP A 57 -4.54 4.29 5.56
CA ASP A 57 -5.09 3.39 4.54
C ASP A 57 -6.00 4.15 3.55
N GLU A 58 -6.81 5.10 4.02
CA GLU A 58 -7.68 5.91 3.15
C GLU A 58 -6.89 6.93 2.31
N LEU A 59 -5.87 7.56 2.90
CA LEU A 59 -4.98 8.48 2.19
C LEU A 59 -4.17 7.75 1.11
N ASP A 60 -3.58 6.61 1.46
CA ASP A 60 -2.82 5.76 0.57
C ASP A 60 -3.69 5.29 -0.60
N ARG A 61 -4.85 4.70 -0.32
CA ARG A 61 -5.79 4.23 -1.35
C ARG A 61 -6.21 5.32 -2.34
N LYS A 62 -6.38 6.56 -1.88
CA LYS A 62 -6.93 7.65 -2.70
C LYS A 62 -5.86 8.46 -3.42
N TYR A 63 -4.69 8.64 -2.82
CA TYR A 63 -3.66 9.55 -3.32
C TYR A 63 -2.35 8.88 -3.68
N ASN A 64 -2.12 7.61 -3.32
CA ASN A 64 -0.99 6.84 -3.83
C ASN A 64 -1.25 6.36 -5.26
N THR A 65 -1.46 7.32 -6.16
CA THR A 65 -1.60 7.10 -7.60
C THR A 65 -0.28 6.70 -8.25
N GLU A 66 0.85 6.92 -7.57
CA GLU A 66 2.18 6.50 -8.04
C GLU A 66 2.22 4.98 -8.21
N ASN A 67 1.67 4.20 -7.27
CA ASN A 67 1.61 2.74 -7.42
C ASN A 67 0.77 2.32 -8.64
N GLN A 68 -0.36 2.99 -8.91
CA GLN A 68 -1.19 2.75 -10.10
C GLN A 68 -0.47 3.17 -11.41
N GLY A 69 0.33 4.23 -11.35
CA GLY A 69 1.14 4.70 -12.48
C GLY A 69 2.29 3.74 -12.81
N LEU A 70 2.97 3.25 -11.77
CA LEU A 70 4.02 2.24 -11.88
C LEU A 70 3.47 0.91 -12.38
N GLU A 71 2.33 0.46 -11.87
CA GLU A 71 1.61 -0.71 -12.37
C GLU A 71 1.35 -0.59 -13.87
N LYS A 72 0.70 0.51 -14.30
CA LYS A 72 0.40 0.72 -15.73
C LYS A 72 1.68 0.79 -16.58
N TYR A 73 2.75 1.38 -16.06
CA TYR A 73 4.03 1.46 -16.74
C TYR A 73 4.65 0.07 -16.94
N PHE A 74 4.79 -0.71 -15.87
CA PHE A 74 5.38 -2.05 -15.95
C PHE A 74 4.53 -3.01 -16.79
N VAL A 75 3.19 -2.92 -16.72
CA VAL A 75 2.29 -3.71 -17.57
C VAL A 75 2.50 -3.36 -19.04
N SER A 76 2.60 -2.07 -19.36
CA SER A 76 2.88 -1.61 -20.72
C SER A 76 4.25 -2.09 -21.20
N MET A 77 5.27 -2.07 -20.35
CA MET A 77 6.62 -2.53 -20.69
C MET A 77 6.65 -4.04 -20.94
N PHE A 78 6.02 -4.82 -20.07
CA PHE A 78 5.91 -6.27 -20.21
C PHE A 78 5.16 -6.66 -21.49
N MET A 79 3.99 -6.06 -21.75
CA MET A 79 3.18 -6.34 -22.95
C MET A 79 3.85 -5.94 -24.27
N ARG A 80 4.74 -4.94 -24.22
CA ARG A 80 5.48 -4.46 -25.40
C ARG A 80 6.83 -5.15 -25.58
N TYR A 81 7.26 -5.96 -24.61
CA TYR A 81 8.54 -6.64 -24.67
C TYR A 81 8.54 -7.64 -25.83
N GLN A 82 9.54 -7.51 -26.70
CA GLN A 82 9.81 -8.44 -27.80
C GLN A 82 11.30 -8.76 -27.78
N MET A 83 11.63 -10.05 -27.84
CA MET A 83 13.03 -10.45 -27.95
C MET A 83 13.58 -9.98 -29.30
N ALA A 84 14.77 -9.38 -29.28
CA ALA A 84 15.49 -8.93 -30.44
C ALA A 84 16.48 -10.00 -30.93
N GLU A 85 16.58 -10.15 -32.25
CA GLU A 85 17.62 -10.96 -32.87
C GLU A 85 19.02 -10.40 -32.59
N GLY A 86 20.00 -11.29 -32.47
CA GLY A 86 21.39 -10.92 -32.20
C GLY A 86 21.73 -10.64 -30.73
N ARG A 87 20.76 -10.74 -29.81
CA ARG A 87 20.99 -10.67 -28.36
C ARG A 87 20.97 -12.06 -27.72
N PRO A 88 21.78 -12.32 -26.67
CA PRO A 88 21.72 -13.57 -25.92
C PRO A 88 20.33 -13.80 -25.33
N VAL A 89 19.80 -15.02 -25.47
CA VAL A 89 18.49 -15.39 -24.90
C VAL A 89 18.50 -15.24 -23.38
N THR A 90 19.61 -15.59 -22.72
CA THR A 90 19.74 -15.50 -21.26
C THR A 90 19.57 -14.07 -20.73
N GLU A 91 20.17 -13.09 -21.40
CA GLU A 91 20.05 -11.67 -21.05
C GLU A 91 18.60 -11.19 -21.20
N GLN A 92 17.95 -11.57 -22.29
CA GLN A 92 16.56 -11.21 -22.57
C GLN A 92 15.58 -11.88 -21.61
N THR A 93 15.83 -13.13 -21.23
CA THR A 93 15.06 -13.82 -20.19
C THR A 93 15.17 -13.11 -18.84
N HIS A 94 16.37 -12.63 -18.47
CA HIS A 94 16.55 -11.86 -17.24
C HIS A 94 15.76 -10.54 -17.27
N GLU A 95 15.68 -9.86 -18.41
CA GLU A 95 14.89 -8.63 -18.57
C GLU A 95 13.39 -8.88 -18.33
N ILE A 96 12.85 -9.97 -18.88
CA ILE A 96 11.44 -10.36 -18.67
C ILE A 96 11.19 -10.71 -17.20
N ILE A 97 12.07 -11.49 -16.57
CA ILE A 97 11.97 -11.86 -15.15
C ILE A 97 12.00 -10.60 -14.26
N ASN A 98 12.85 -9.62 -14.58
CA ASN A 98 12.89 -8.36 -13.84
C ASN A 98 11.60 -7.55 -13.98
N LEU A 99 10.98 -7.55 -15.17
CA LEU A 99 9.67 -6.92 -15.38
C LEU A 99 8.56 -7.64 -14.62
N GLU A 100 8.61 -8.97 -14.56
CA GLU A 100 7.68 -9.78 -13.77
C GLU A 100 7.83 -9.48 -12.26
N HIS A 101 9.05 -9.45 -11.73
CA HIS A 101 9.30 -9.09 -10.34
C HIS A 101 8.81 -7.68 -10.00
N ALA A 102 9.07 -6.69 -10.88
CA ALA A 102 8.57 -5.33 -10.69
C ALA A 102 7.03 -5.26 -10.67
N LEU A 103 6.35 -6.17 -11.41
CA LEU A 103 4.89 -6.29 -11.39
C LEU A 103 4.37 -6.94 -10.10
N PHE A 104 5.11 -7.87 -9.51
CA PHE A 104 4.78 -8.42 -8.19
C PHE A 104 4.98 -7.38 -7.07
N ASP A 105 6.03 -6.57 -7.15
CA ASP A 105 6.34 -5.55 -6.14
C ASP A 105 5.27 -4.43 -6.05
N VAL A 106 4.60 -4.12 -7.17
CA VAL A 106 3.45 -3.20 -7.20
C VAL A 106 2.12 -3.88 -6.82
N GLU A 107 2.19 -5.08 -6.24
CA GLU A 107 1.07 -5.92 -5.80
C GLU A 107 0.10 -6.34 -6.92
N MET A 108 0.56 -6.40 -8.17
CA MET A 108 -0.29 -6.83 -9.28
C MET A 108 -0.56 -8.34 -9.21
N LYS A 109 -1.84 -8.72 -9.21
CA LYS A 109 -2.25 -10.13 -9.21
C LYS A 109 -2.34 -10.66 -10.63
N PHE A 110 -1.42 -11.53 -11.01
CA PHE A 110 -1.55 -12.30 -12.24
C PHE A 110 -2.59 -13.42 -12.12
N PRO A 111 -3.33 -13.74 -13.20
CA PRO A 111 -4.10 -14.98 -13.27
C PRO A 111 -3.19 -16.20 -13.03
N GLN A 112 -3.70 -17.25 -12.36
CA GLN A 112 -2.93 -18.44 -11.96
C GLN A 112 -2.27 -19.22 -13.12
N ASN A 113 -2.56 -18.87 -14.37
CA ASN A 113 -2.08 -19.50 -15.58
C ASN A 113 -1.32 -18.54 -16.53
N PHE A 114 -0.92 -17.35 -16.06
CA PHE A 114 -0.35 -16.33 -16.95
C PHE A 114 1.02 -16.70 -17.53
N LEU A 115 1.81 -17.50 -16.79
CA LEU A 115 3.15 -17.95 -17.18
C LEU A 115 3.28 -19.47 -17.27
N SER A 116 2.16 -20.19 -17.18
CA SER A 116 2.17 -21.64 -17.31
C SER A 116 2.48 -22.00 -18.76
N CYS A 117 3.67 -22.54 -19.00
CA CYS A 117 3.97 -23.22 -20.25
C CYS A 117 2.99 -24.40 -20.41
N PRO A 118 2.34 -24.57 -21.58
CA PRO A 118 1.53 -25.76 -21.86
C PRO A 118 2.36 -27.04 -21.86
#